data_AF-A0AAE0J9C3-F1
#
_entry.id   AF-A0AAE0J9C3-F1
#
_cell.length_a   1.000
_cell.length_b   1.000
_cell.length_c   1.000
_cell.angle_alpha   90.00
_cell.angle_beta   90.00
_cell.angle_gamma   90.00
#
_symmetry.space_group_name_H-M   'P 1'
#
loop_
_entity.id
_entity.type
_entity.pdbx_description
1 polymer ?
#
loop_
_entity_poly.entity_id
_entity_poly.type
_entity_poly.pdbx_seq_one_letter_code
_entity_poly.pdbx_strand_id
1 'polypeptide(L)'
;MSRPPPLPHPTTTLHLYRHLLRESSYLPVLIRPFFDERITTRFRAHRSDPSPSSCPQTASRLKRAHHDLRYLRAANAGDLPRMRRILLLAFGRTGAKRRQLLSELLEPDTPTSDEELQKYINKARAIVKEGRKPDWLDNWDTEKLKAFVRSQTGGAPPIVNRPKPEITNHQLAPERYVPKEDIWGGPLNEKVQRTKLKKTYKQVADKVLPPVPREEWELLRDLVNKKEEWEVPKRRTVGRTIWAKDQKDEALDWNWQRYATQPIWLVDRQKSRRNMLLSGQVEEDLPMGEQQPINCHRYTPRLWRRTLEQVWRMTAVMERKKDGKGWEIEWGQKKYEPPVAPSADLEFFAGAPVRTEPKKKKGKQ
;
A
#
# COMPACT_ATOMS: atom_id res chain seq x y z
N MET A 1 18.85 -15.69 -6.61
CA MET A 1 17.61 -15.55 -7.40
C MET A 1 18.05 -15.27 -8.82
N SER A 2 17.59 -16.06 -9.78
CA SER A 2 17.89 -15.83 -11.20
C SER A 2 17.33 -14.48 -11.63
N ARG A 3 18.17 -13.64 -12.24
CA ARG A 3 17.77 -12.35 -12.83
C ARG A 3 16.56 -12.55 -13.75
N PRO A 4 15.64 -11.59 -13.86
CA PRO A 4 14.54 -11.71 -14.80
C PRO A 4 15.13 -11.75 -16.20
N PRO A 5 14.89 -12.83 -16.99
CA PRO A 5 15.40 -12.87 -18.35
C PRO A 5 14.79 -11.71 -19.13
N PRO A 6 15.54 -11.05 -20.02
CA PRO A 6 14.97 -10.07 -20.94
C PRO A 6 13.83 -10.77 -21.69
N LEU A 7 12.60 -10.26 -21.55
CA LEU A 7 11.49 -10.72 -22.38
C LEU A 7 11.31 -9.71 -23.48
N PRO A 8 11.10 -10.16 -24.74
CA PRO A 8 10.66 -9.27 -25.79
C PRO A 8 9.37 -8.55 -25.34
N HIS A 9 9.24 -7.27 -25.67
CA HIS A 9 8.01 -6.53 -25.37
C HIS A 9 6.84 -7.27 -26.05
N PRO A 10 5.85 -7.81 -25.29
CA PRO A 10 4.77 -8.55 -25.90
C PRO A 10 3.97 -7.62 -26.82
N THR A 11 3.98 -7.91 -28.12
CA THR A 11 3.31 -7.08 -29.13
C THR A 11 1.79 -7.26 -29.11
N THR A 12 1.32 -8.44 -28.71
CA THR A 12 -0.12 -8.75 -28.63
C THR A 12 -0.66 -8.56 -27.22
N THR A 13 -1.90 -8.07 -27.13
CA THR A 13 -2.62 -7.84 -25.87
C THR A 13 -2.82 -9.13 -25.08
N LEU A 14 -3.08 -10.25 -25.77
CA LEU A 14 -3.23 -11.58 -25.18
C LEU A 14 -1.92 -12.08 -24.56
N HIS A 15 -0.77 -11.83 -25.19
CA HIS A 15 0.52 -12.20 -24.60
C HIS A 15 0.79 -11.34 -23.37
N LEU A 16 0.51 -10.04 -23.42
CA LEU A 16 0.66 -9.15 -22.27
C LEU A 16 -0.20 -9.61 -21.08
N TYR A 17 -1.46 -9.97 -21.33
CA TYR A 17 -2.34 -10.56 -20.32
C TYR A 17 -1.78 -11.84 -19.70
N ARG A 18 -1.36 -12.79 -20.53
CA ARG A 18 -0.75 -14.06 -20.08
C ARG A 18 0.52 -13.82 -19.28
N HIS A 19 1.37 -12.88 -19.70
CA HIS A 19 2.59 -12.55 -18.97
C HIS A 19 2.28 -11.89 -17.62
N LEU A 20 1.29 -11.01 -17.53
CA LEU A 20 0.87 -10.42 -16.27
C LEU A 20 0.38 -11.49 -15.29
N LEU A 21 -0.47 -12.42 -15.74
CA LEU A 21 -0.94 -13.53 -14.89
C LEU A 21 0.17 -14.51 -14.50
N ARG A 22 1.15 -14.74 -15.39
CA ARG A 22 2.32 -15.54 -15.04
C ARG A 22 3.16 -14.86 -13.97
N GLU A 23 3.37 -13.54 -14.07
CA GLU A 23 4.17 -12.81 -13.09
C GLU A 23 3.44 -12.60 -11.75
N SER A 24 2.10 -12.47 -11.75
CA SER A 24 1.32 -12.45 -10.52
C SER A 24 1.38 -13.80 -9.79
N SER A 25 1.46 -14.92 -10.51
CA SER A 25 1.58 -16.25 -9.90
C SER A 25 2.85 -16.45 -9.04
N TYR A 26 3.90 -15.64 -9.25
CA TYR A 26 5.13 -15.68 -8.44
C TYR A 26 5.06 -14.82 -7.18
N LEU A 27 3.99 -14.06 -6.98
CA LEU A 27 3.79 -13.29 -5.75
C LEU A 27 3.51 -14.24 -4.56
N PRO A 28 3.62 -13.76 -3.31
CA PRO A 28 3.13 -14.49 -2.14
C PRO A 28 1.66 -14.89 -2.30
N VAL A 29 1.31 -16.12 -1.91
CA VAL A 29 -0.05 -16.71 -2.05
C VAL A 29 -1.16 -15.74 -1.62
N LEU A 30 -0.93 -15.06 -0.51
CA LEU A 30 -1.80 -14.08 0.13
C LEU A 30 -2.34 -13.00 -0.80
N ILE A 31 -1.48 -12.49 -1.69
CA ILE A 31 -1.78 -11.33 -2.52
C ILE A 31 -2.08 -11.73 -3.97
N ARG A 32 -1.82 -12.99 -4.37
CA ARG A 32 -2.13 -13.50 -5.70
C ARG A 32 -3.59 -13.25 -6.11
N PRO A 33 -4.61 -13.68 -5.32
CA PRO A 33 -6.00 -13.57 -5.78
C PRO A 33 -6.38 -12.12 -6.08
N PHE A 34 -5.93 -11.18 -5.24
CA PHE A 34 -6.15 -9.75 -5.45
C PHE A 34 -5.60 -9.23 -6.79
N PHE A 35 -4.39 -9.63 -7.18
CA PHE A 35 -3.81 -9.19 -8.44
C PHE A 35 -4.40 -9.94 -9.64
N ASP A 36 -4.68 -11.23 -9.51
CA ASP A 36 -5.29 -12.04 -10.57
C ASP A 36 -6.68 -11.54 -10.93
N GLU A 37 -7.54 -11.31 -9.93
CA GLU A 37 -8.86 -10.71 -10.13
C GLU A 37 -8.76 -9.32 -10.76
N ARG A 38 -7.84 -8.48 -10.28
CA ARG A 38 -7.67 -7.13 -10.81
C ARG A 38 -7.14 -7.11 -12.25
N ILE A 39 -6.25 -8.02 -12.62
CA ILE A 39 -5.73 -8.15 -13.98
C ILE A 39 -6.87 -8.67 -14.88
N THR A 40 -7.55 -9.74 -14.48
CA THR A 40 -8.65 -10.34 -15.25
C THR A 40 -9.80 -9.36 -15.48
N THR A 41 -10.29 -8.68 -14.45
CA THR A 41 -11.36 -7.68 -14.55
C THR A 41 -11.02 -6.55 -15.51
N ARG A 42 -9.80 -6.00 -15.44
CA ARG A 42 -9.35 -4.92 -16.33
C ARG A 42 -9.28 -5.35 -17.80
N PHE A 43 -8.71 -6.52 -18.07
CA PHE A 43 -8.61 -7.00 -19.46
C PHE A 43 -9.97 -7.44 -20.01
N ARG A 44 -10.85 -8.00 -19.18
CA ARG A 44 -12.22 -8.35 -19.57
C ARG A 44 -13.07 -7.10 -19.86
N ALA A 45 -12.99 -6.07 -19.03
CA ALA A 45 -13.73 -4.82 -19.22
C ALA A 45 -13.38 -4.09 -20.52
N HIS A 46 -12.15 -4.29 -21.01
CA HIS A 46 -11.62 -3.64 -22.22
C HIS A 46 -11.37 -4.62 -23.37
N ARG A 47 -12.07 -5.77 -23.37
CA ARG A 47 -11.89 -6.81 -24.39
C ARG A 47 -12.32 -6.36 -25.78
N SER A 48 -13.39 -5.57 -25.85
CA SER A 48 -13.99 -5.09 -27.11
C SER A 48 -13.49 -3.70 -27.50
N ASP A 49 -12.46 -3.18 -26.83
CA ASP A 49 -11.89 -1.87 -27.17
C ASP A 49 -11.27 -1.91 -28.58
N PRO A 50 -11.39 -0.82 -29.36
CA PRO A 50 -10.76 -0.73 -30.68
C PRO A 50 -9.24 -0.81 -30.58
N SER A 51 -8.61 -1.17 -31.70
CA SER A 51 -7.14 -1.29 -31.85
C SER A 51 -6.40 -0.08 -31.25
N PRO A 52 -5.22 -0.29 -30.62
CA PRO A 52 -4.41 0.80 -30.07
C PRO A 52 -4.00 1.87 -31.08
N SER A 53 -3.99 1.57 -32.38
CA SER A 53 -3.76 2.55 -33.44
C SER A 53 -4.95 3.50 -33.64
N SER A 54 -6.16 3.02 -33.38
CA SER A 54 -7.41 3.76 -33.59
C SER A 54 -7.84 4.56 -32.35
N CYS A 55 -7.54 4.06 -31.14
CA CYS A 55 -7.92 4.74 -29.90
C CYS A 55 -6.70 5.04 -28.99
N PRO A 56 -6.39 6.33 -28.73
CA PRO A 56 -5.32 6.72 -27.82
C PRO A 56 -5.49 6.20 -26.38
N GLN A 57 -6.74 6.02 -25.93
CA GLN A 57 -7.02 5.50 -24.59
C GLN A 57 -6.58 4.04 -24.47
N THR A 58 -6.87 3.21 -25.48
CA THR A 58 -6.41 1.81 -25.55
C THR A 58 -4.88 1.75 -25.52
N ALA A 59 -4.21 2.59 -26.31
CA ALA A 59 -2.75 2.67 -26.29
C ALA A 59 -2.18 3.05 -24.90
N SER A 60 -2.82 3.99 -24.20
CA SER A 60 -2.45 4.38 -22.83
C SER A 60 -2.64 3.23 -21.83
N ARG A 61 -3.75 2.49 -21.92
CA ARG A 61 -4.01 1.30 -21.10
C ARG A 61 -2.95 0.22 -21.33
N LEU A 62 -2.57 -0.03 -22.58
CA LEU A 62 -1.52 -0.99 -22.91
C LEU A 62 -0.15 -0.53 -22.40
N LYS A 63 0.22 0.74 -22.59
CA LYS A 63 1.46 1.31 -22.01
C LYS A 63 1.51 1.12 -20.49
N ARG A 64 0.37 1.32 -19.81
CA ARG A 64 0.25 1.06 -18.38
C ARG A 64 0.39 -0.42 -18.04
N ALA A 65 -0.22 -1.33 -18.80
CA ALA A 65 -0.09 -2.76 -18.59
C ALA A 65 1.37 -3.25 -18.80
N HIS A 66 2.10 -2.71 -19.78
CA HIS A 66 3.54 -2.94 -19.94
C HIS A 66 4.34 -2.43 -18.74
N HIS A 67 4.00 -1.24 -18.24
CA HIS A 67 4.62 -0.71 -17.02
C HIS A 67 4.36 -1.64 -15.82
N ASP A 68 3.11 -2.07 -15.62
CA ASP A 68 2.72 -2.99 -14.54
C ASP A 68 3.46 -4.34 -14.66
N LEU A 69 3.65 -4.87 -15.88
CA LEU A 69 4.44 -6.07 -16.13
C LEU A 69 5.90 -5.89 -15.70
N ARG A 70 6.57 -4.81 -16.14
CA ARG A 70 7.95 -4.52 -15.72
C ARG A 70 8.04 -4.33 -14.21
N TYR A 71 7.02 -3.72 -13.61
CA TYR A 71 6.94 -3.50 -12.17
C TYR A 71 6.86 -4.81 -11.38
N LEU A 72 5.98 -5.73 -11.79
CA LEU A 72 5.84 -7.06 -11.18
C LEU A 72 7.11 -7.88 -11.34
N ARG A 73 7.72 -7.85 -12.53
CA ARG A 73 8.99 -8.54 -12.80
C ARG A 73 10.12 -8.05 -11.91
N ALA A 74 10.28 -6.73 -11.78
CA ALA A 74 11.29 -6.14 -10.91
C ALA A 74 11.05 -6.51 -9.43
N ALA A 75 9.79 -6.44 -8.98
CA ALA A 75 9.44 -6.86 -7.63
C ALA A 75 9.78 -8.34 -7.38
N ASN A 76 9.36 -9.25 -8.28
CA ASN A 76 9.66 -10.68 -8.19
C ASN A 76 11.17 -10.98 -8.24
N ALA A 77 11.94 -10.15 -8.94
CA ALA A 77 13.40 -10.28 -9.04
C ALA A 77 14.16 -9.88 -7.77
N GLY A 78 13.51 -9.20 -6.81
CA GLY A 78 14.14 -8.79 -5.55
C GLY A 78 14.04 -7.30 -5.24
N ASP A 79 13.33 -6.50 -6.04
CA ASP A 79 13.17 -5.07 -5.79
C ASP A 79 12.23 -4.80 -4.59
N LEU A 80 12.83 -4.60 -3.42
CA LEU A 80 12.10 -4.49 -2.16
C LEU A 80 11.14 -3.29 -2.10
N PRO A 81 11.51 -2.05 -2.51
CA PRO A 81 10.57 -0.93 -2.58
C PRO A 81 9.34 -1.23 -3.44
N ARG A 82 9.54 -1.92 -4.58
CA ARG A 82 8.43 -2.27 -5.48
C ARG A 82 7.55 -3.37 -4.89
N MET A 83 8.15 -4.41 -4.31
CA MET A 83 7.39 -5.45 -3.62
C MET A 83 6.61 -4.91 -2.43
N ARG A 84 7.20 -3.99 -1.66
CA ARG A 84 6.48 -3.29 -0.60
C ARG A 84 5.27 -2.54 -1.14
N ARG A 85 5.40 -1.82 -2.26
CA ARG A 85 4.25 -1.12 -2.88
C ARG A 85 3.15 -2.09 -3.29
N ILE A 86 3.51 -3.27 -3.82
CA ILE A 86 2.56 -4.33 -4.17
C ILE A 86 1.79 -4.79 -2.92
N LEU A 87 2.48 -5.08 -1.81
CA LEU A 87 1.84 -5.43 -0.54
C LEU A 87 0.89 -4.31 -0.06
N LEU A 88 1.32 -3.05 -0.12
CA LEU A 88 0.49 -1.90 0.26
C LEU A 88 -0.77 -1.74 -0.61
N LEU A 89 -0.72 -2.15 -1.88
CA LEU A 89 -1.89 -2.16 -2.75
C LEU A 89 -2.85 -3.29 -2.37
N ALA A 90 -2.33 -4.49 -2.10
CA ALA A 90 -3.11 -5.68 -1.78
C ALA A 90 -3.83 -5.60 -0.43
N PHE A 91 -3.21 -4.98 0.58
CA PHE A 91 -3.81 -4.76 1.90
C PHE A 91 -4.51 -3.39 2.02
N GLY A 92 -4.80 -2.74 0.90
CA GLY A 92 -5.58 -1.50 0.88
C GLY A 92 -4.97 -0.33 1.65
N ARG A 93 -3.64 -0.30 1.86
CA ARG A 93 -2.95 0.88 2.40
C ARG A 93 -2.79 1.97 1.34
N THR A 94 -2.85 1.59 0.06
CA THR A 94 -2.81 2.49 -1.10
C THR A 94 -3.73 1.99 -2.23
N GLY A 95 -4.00 2.83 -3.23
CA GLY A 95 -4.64 2.41 -4.48
C GLY A 95 -6.18 2.29 -4.43
N ALA A 96 -6.72 1.32 -5.15
CA ALA A 96 -8.17 1.12 -5.32
C ALA A 96 -8.82 0.50 -4.09
N LYS A 97 -8.24 -0.59 -3.56
CA LYS A 97 -8.75 -1.26 -2.35
C LYS A 97 -8.80 -0.32 -1.15
N ARG A 98 -7.81 0.57 -1.00
CA ARG A 98 -7.87 1.65 0.01
C ARG A 98 -9.13 2.50 -0.11
N ARG A 99 -9.50 2.89 -1.33
CA ARG A 99 -10.66 3.76 -1.57
C ARG A 99 -11.98 3.02 -1.29
N GLN A 100 -12.02 1.71 -1.57
CA GLN A 100 -13.15 0.85 -1.21
C GLN A 100 -13.29 0.71 0.32
N LEU A 101 -12.19 0.39 1.02
CA LEU A 101 -12.21 0.32 2.49
C LEU A 101 -12.50 1.68 3.13
N LEU A 102 -12.09 2.79 2.49
CA LEU A 102 -12.47 4.13 2.94
C LEU A 102 -13.94 4.43 2.67
N SER A 103 -14.52 4.01 1.54
CA SER A 103 -15.95 4.22 1.32
C SER A 103 -16.76 3.45 2.35
N GLU A 104 -16.41 2.19 2.61
CA GLU A 104 -17.02 1.37 3.66
C GLU A 104 -16.88 1.99 5.07
N LEU A 105 -15.73 2.59 5.38
CA LEU A 105 -15.53 3.31 6.64
C LEU A 105 -16.41 4.57 6.74
N LEU A 106 -16.63 5.26 5.61
CA LEU A 106 -17.37 6.52 5.54
C LEU A 106 -18.88 6.31 5.43
N GLU A 107 -19.31 5.15 4.95
CA GLU A 107 -20.71 4.77 4.86
C GLU A 107 -21.31 4.66 6.27
N PRO A 108 -22.47 5.32 6.50
CA PRO A 108 -23.19 5.19 7.76
C PRO A 108 -23.72 3.78 7.88
N ASP A 109 -23.65 3.22 9.08
CA ASP A 109 -24.21 1.90 9.35
C ASP A 109 -25.72 1.91 9.06
N THR A 110 -26.22 0.81 8.51
CA THR A 110 -27.65 0.63 8.31
C THR A 110 -28.36 0.64 9.66
N PRO A 111 -29.37 1.50 9.87
CA PRO A 111 -30.05 1.62 11.14
C PRO A 111 -30.75 0.29 11.47
N THR A 112 -30.42 -0.29 12.62
CA THR A 112 -31.00 -1.57 13.05
C THR A 112 -32.26 -1.33 13.89
N SER A 113 -32.41 -0.14 14.46
CA SER A 113 -33.53 0.26 15.31
C SER A 113 -34.32 1.42 14.70
N ASP A 114 -35.64 1.42 14.92
CA ASP A 114 -36.55 2.50 14.53
C ASP A 114 -36.14 3.85 15.12
N GLU A 115 -35.54 3.87 16.31
CA GLU A 115 -35.02 5.10 16.92
C GLU A 115 -33.84 5.69 16.14
N GLU A 116 -32.93 4.84 15.64
CA GLU A 116 -31.80 5.27 14.82
C GLU A 116 -32.31 5.80 13.48
N LEU A 117 -33.29 5.12 12.88
CA LEU A 117 -33.93 5.58 11.65
C LEU A 117 -34.60 6.95 11.83
N GLN A 118 -35.35 7.15 12.92
CA GLN A 118 -35.96 8.45 13.24
C GLN A 118 -34.90 9.55 13.39
N LYS A 119 -33.74 9.26 14.00
CA LYS A 119 -32.62 10.21 14.08
C LYS A 119 -32.09 10.59 12.70
N TYR A 120 -31.93 9.63 11.79
CA TYR A 120 -31.52 9.91 10.41
C TYR A 120 -32.56 10.78 9.67
N ILE A 121 -33.84 10.45 9.79
CA ILE A 121 -34.93 11.24 9.18
C ILE A 121 -34.94 12.67 9.75
N ASN A 122 -34.77 12.83 11.06
CA ASN A 122 -34.75 14.13 11.71
C ASN A 122 -33.53 14.96 11.27
N LYS A 123 -32.35 14.35 11.14
CA LYS A 123 -31.16 15.01 10.56
C LYS A 123 -31.41 15.47 9.12
N ALA A 124 -31.99 14.61 8.28
CA ALA A 124 -32.32 14.96 6.90
C ALA A 124 -33.36 16.12 6.83
N ARG A 125 -34.39 16.09 7.69
CA ARG A 125 -35.38 17.16 7.81
C ARG A 125 -34.76 18.48 8.27
N ALA A 126 -33.79 18.46 9.19
CA ALA A 126 -33.08 19.66 9.63
C ALA A 126 -32.34 20.35 8.47
N ILE A 127 -31.65 19.57 7.64
CA ILE A 127 -30.93 20.08 6.45
C ILE A 127 -31.89 20.75 5.46
N VAL A 128 -33.06 20.15 5.23
CA VAL A 128 -34.09 20.73 4.35
C VAL A 128 -34.67 22.02 4.95
N LYS A 129 -34.89 22.07 6.27
CA LYS A 129 -35.36 23.29 6.97
C LYS A 129 -34.36 24.45 6.85
N GLU A 130 -33.06 24.15 6.81
CA GLU A 130 -32.00 25.14 6.54
C GLU A 130 -32.00 25.66 5.09
N GLY A 131 -32.91 25.19 4.21
CA GLY A 131 -32.98 25.60 2.80
C GLY A 131 -31.80 25.09 1.96
N ARG A 132 -31.09 24.09 2.48
CA ARG A 132 -29.81 23.60 1.99
C ARG A 132 -29.97 22.24 1.33
N LYS A 133 -29.26 22.01 0.22
CA LYS A 133 -29.18 20.66 -0.38
C LYS A 133 -28.18 19.79 0.40
N PRO A 134 -28.50 18.50 0.65
CA PRO A 134 -27.56 17.59 1.31
C PRO A 134 -26.27 17.46 0.48
N ASP A 135 -25.14 17.53 1.16
CA ASP A 135 -23.82 17.36 0.54
C ASP A 135 -23.30 15.94 0.77
N TRP A 136 -22.23 15.57 0.06
CA TRP A 136 -21.50 14.34 0.33
C TRP A 136 -21.03 14.19 1.79
N LEU A 137 -20.74 15.28 2.51
CA LEU A 137 -20.29 15.23 3.90
C LEU A 137 -21.41 14.86 4.88
N ASP A 138 -22.67 15.18 4.57
CA ASP A 138 -23.80 14.81 5.45
C ASP A 138 -24.12 13.31 5.36
N ASN A 139 -23.80 12.72 4.21
CA ASN A 139 -23.94 11.29 3.98
C ASN A 139 -22.79 10.50 4.63
N TRP A 140 -21.73 11.16 5.12
CA TRP A 140 -20.61 10.48 5.76
C TRP A 140 -20.84 10.30 7.26
N ASP A 141 -20.41 9.16 7.78
CA ASP A 141 -20.30 8.95 9.22
C ASP A 141 -19.06 9.66 9.79
N THR A 142 -19.24 10.93 10.14
CA THR A 142 -18.17 11.75 10.72
C THR A 142 -17.74 11.28 12.11
N GLU A 143 -18.62 10.61 12.88
CA GLU A 143 -18.29 10.14 14.23
C GLU A 143 -17.39 8.91 14.17
N LYS A 144 -17.74 7.95 13.30
CA LYS A 144 -16.93 6.76 12.98
C LYS A 144 -15.54 7.17 12.47
N LEU A 145 -15.48 8.13 11.55
CA LEU A 145 -14.20 8.68 11.07
C LEU A 145 -13.40 9.38 12.17
N LYS A 146 -14.02 10.23 13.01
CA LYS A 146 -13.33 10.89 14.13
C LYS A 146 -12.78 9.89 15.15
N ALA A 147 -13.56 8.87 15.50
CA ALA A 147 -13.12 7.80 16.39
C ALA A 147 -11.90 7.06 15.80
N PHE A 148 -11.96 6.75 14.51
CA PHE A 148 -10.86 6.09 13.81
C PHE A 148 -9.60 6.95 13.76
N VAL A 149 -9.72 8.24 13.41
CA VAL A 149 -8.59 9.18 13.36
C VAL A 149 -7.93 9.35 14.73
N ARG A 150 -8.73 9.43 15.81
CA ARG A 150 -8.20 9.47 17.18
C ARG A 150 -7.37 8.23 17.50
N SER A 151 -7.87 7.05 17.13
CA SER A 151 -7.11 5.80 17.31
C SER A 151 -5.82 5.79 16.48
N GLN A 152 -5.84 6.34 15.26
CA GLN A 152 -4.68 6.37 14.38
C GLN A 152 -3.58 7.30 14.88
N THR A 153 -3.96 8.43 15.50
CA THR A 153 -2.99 9.39 16.05
C THR A 153 -2.48 8.96 17.44
N GLY A 154 -3.34 8.39 18.29
CA GLY A 154 -3.00 8.06 19.69
C GLY A 154 -2.65 6.60 19.97
N GLY A 155 -3.22 5.64 19.23
CA GLY A 155 -3.11 4.20 19.50
C GLY A 155 -2.35 3.38 18.45
N ALA A 156 -2.10 3.93 17.27
CA ALA A 156 -1.34 3.23 16.24
C ALA A 156 0.15 3.13 16.63
N PRO A 157 0.81 2.00 16.33
CA PRO A 157 2.25 1.88 16.55
C PRO A 157 3.04 2.90 15.71
N PRO A 158 4.28 3.24 16.11
CA PRO A 158 5.15 4.03 15.25
C PRO A 158 5.39 3.26 13.94
N ILE A 159 4.96 3.87 12.83
CA ILE A 159 5.06 3.27 11.50
C ILE A 159 6.24 3.94 10.79
N VAL A 160 7.22 3.14 10.40
CA VAL A 160 8.33 3.57 9.57
C VAL A 160 7.89 3.60 8.10
N ASN A 161 8.22 4.68 7.38
CA ASN A 161 7.92 4.84 5.95
C ASN A 161 6.41 4.75 5.63
N ARG A 162 5.58 5.55 6.32
CA ARG A 162 4.14 5.64 6.06
C ARG A 162 3.88 6.02 4.59
N PRO A 163 2.90 5.41 3.90
CA PRO A 163 2.57 5.76 2.52
C PRO A 163 1.87 7.12 2.40
N LYS A 164 1.37 7.65 3.53
CA LYS A 164 0.64 8.91 3.64
C LYS A 164 1.22 9.75 4.77
N PRO A 165 1.18 11.08 4.67
CA PRO A 165 1.64 11.97 5.73
C PRO A 165 0.74 11.85 6.96
N GLU A 166 1.29 12.22 8.10
CA GLU A 166 0.57 12.17 9.37
C GLU A 166 -0.57 13.18 9.44
N ILE A 167 -1.55 12.85 10.28
CA ILE A 167 -2.71 13.69 10.54
C ILE A 167 -2.29 14.74 11.55
N THR A 168 -2.51 16.01 11.23
CA THR A 168 -2.14 17.12 12.11
C THR A 168 -3.21 17.37 13.17
N ASN A 169 -2.86 18.09 14.25
CA ASN A 169 -3.83 18.45 15.30
C ASN A 169 -5.04 19.22 14.74
N HIS A 170 -4.84 20.09 13.76
CA HIS A 170 -5.91 20.80 13.06
C HIS A 170 -6.93 19.87 12.38
N GLN A 171 -6.46 18.70 11.95
CA GLN A 171 -7.25 17.71 11.23
C GLN A 171 -7.97 16.72 12.16
N LEU A 172 -7.54 16.61 13.42
CA LEU A 172 -8.17 15.76 14.44
C LEU A 172 -9.56 16.27 14.85
N ALA A 173 -9.73 17.59 14.89
CA ALA A 173 -10.98 18.26 15.28
C ALA A 173 -11.25 19.45 14.36
N PRO A 174 -11.65 19.21 13.08
CA PRO A 174 -11.75 20.26 12.07
C PRO A 174 -12.69 21.40 12.48
N GLU A 175 -13.80 21.08 13.16
CA GLU A 175 -14.77 22.05 13.67
C GLU A 175 -14.18 23.10 14.62
N ARG A 176 -13.13 22.75 15.38
CA ARG A 176 -12.50 23.69 16.32
C ARG A 176 -11.56 24.68 15.64
N TYR A 177 -11.02 24.31 14.48
CA TYR A 177 -9.99 25.08 13.79
C TYR A 177 -10.51 25.84 12.57
N VAL A 178 -11.79 25.68 12.22
CA VAL A 178 -12.42 26.58 11.26
C VAL A 178 -12.66 27.92 11.95
N PRO A 179 -12.12 29.02 11.40
CA PRO A 179 -12.34 30.34 11.97
C PRO A 179 -13.83 30.66 12.03
N LYS A 180 -14.28 31.14 13.19
CA LYS A 180 -15.66 31.59 13.39
C LYS A 180 -15.87 33.01 12.85
N GLU A 181 -14.83 33.82 12.89
CA GLU A 181 -14.85 35.23 12.52
C GLU A 181 -14.07 35.46 11.22
N ASP A 182 -14.47 36.50 10.50
CA ASP A 182 -13.75 37.04 9.35
C ASP A 182 -12.74 38.12 9.78
N ILE A 183 -11.94 38.63 8.86
CA ILE A 183 -10.92 39.67 9.13
C ILE A 183 -11.49 40.96 9.74
N TRP A 184 -12.80 41.19 9.58
CA TRP A 184 -13.53 42.34 10.11
C TRP A 184 -14.25 42.05 11.44
N GLY A 185 -14.01 40.89 12.08
CA GLY A 185 -14.63 40.50 13.35
C GLY A 185 -16.10 40.06 13.24
N GLY A 186 -16.70 40.09 12.05
CA GLY A 186 -18.04 39.53 11.80
C GLY A 186 -18.03 38.00 11.70
N PRO A 187 -19.18 37.33 11.85
CA PRO A 187 -19.26 35.88 11.67
C PRO A 187 -18.93 35.49 10.23
N LEU A 188 -18.13 34.42 10.06
CA LEU A 188 -17.77 33.92 8.75
C LEU A 188 -19.02 33.38 8.04
N ASN A 189 -19.19 33.70 6.76
CA ASN A 189 -20.29 33.16 5.95
C ASN A 189 -20.35 31.62 6.05
N GLU A 190 -21.52 31.07 6.34
CA GLU A 190 -21.78 29.65 6.53
C GLU A 190 -21.28 28.78 5.36
N LYS A 191 -21.44 29.28 4.12
CA LYS A 191 -20.94 28.59 2.91
C LYS A 191 -19.42 28.44 2.93
N VAL A 192 -18.71 29.46 3.42
CA VAL A 192 -17.24 29.46 3.52
C VAL A 192 -16.79 28.56 4.66
N GLN A 193 -17.42 28.65 5.84
CA GLN A 193 -17.15 27.76 6.97
C GLN A 193 -17.28 26.29 6.52
N ARG A 194 -18.40 25.97 5.85
CA ARG A 194 -18.66 24.62 5.36
C ARG A 194 -17.68 24.17 4.29
N THR A 195 -17.25 25.06 3.40
CA THR A 195 -16.23 24.74 2.38
C THR A 195 -14.88 24.42 3.02
N LYS A 196 -14.48 25.18 4.05
CA LYS A 196 -13.28 24.90 4.85
C LYS A 196 -13.40 23.53 5.55
N LEU A 197 -14.54 23.25 6.20
CA LEU A 197 -14.82 21.93 6.81
C LEU A 197 -14.69 20.79 5.80
N LYS A 198 -15.38 20.86 4.66
CA LYS A 198 -15.29 19.86 3.58
C LYS A 198 -13.85 19.61 3.13
N LYS A 199 -13.06 20.68 2.94
CA LYS A 199 -11.65 20.58 2.55
C LYS A 199 -10.83 19.83 3.62
N THR A 200 -11.05 20.14 4.90
CA THR A 200 -10.36 19.45 6.00
C THR A 200 -10.74 17.97 6.10
N TYR A 201 -12.02 17.62 6.02
CA TYR A 201 -12.47 16.22 6.03
C TYR A 201 -11.94 15.43 4.83
N LYS A 202 -11.89 16.05 3.64
CA LYS A 202 -11.26 15.44 2.46
C LYS A 202 -9.78 15.14 2.71
N GLN A 203 -9.03 16.10 3.28
CA GLN A 203 -7.62 15.89 3.63
C GLN A 203 -7.43 14.80 4.68
N VAL A 204 -8.32 14.72 5.66
CA VAL A 204 -8.32 13.64 6.67
C VAL A 204 -8.52 12.29 5.98
N ALA A 205 -9.58 12.14 5.18
CA ALA A 205 -9.86 10.90 4.44
C ALA A 205 -8.70 10.49 3.50
N ASP A 206 -8.00 11.46 2.90
CA ASP A 206 -6.82 11.21 2.07
C ASP A 206 -5.58 10.71 2.82
N LYS A 207 -5.54 10.91 4.14
CA LYS A 207 -4.45 10.50 5.05
C LYS A 207 -4.78 9.26 5.90
N VAL A 208 -6.06 9.02 6.17
CA VAL A 208 -6.53 7.88 6.97
C VAL A 208 -6.11 6.55 6.32
N LEU A 209 -5.69 5.60 7.15
CA LEU A 209 -5.41 4.22 6.74
C LEU A 209 -6.61 3.36 7.16
N PRO A 210 -7.54 3.04 6.26
CA PRO A 210 -8.82 2.43 6.65
C PRO A 210 -8.64 1.07 7.32
N PRO A 211 -9.61 0.64 8.14
CA PRO A 211 -9.63 -0.70 8.70
C PRO A 211 -9.73 -1.76 7.59
N VAL A 212 -9.27 -2.95 7.90
CA VAL A 212 -9.33 -4.14 7.03
C VAL A 212 -10.31 -5.13 7.66
N PRO A 213 -10.99 -5.99 6.86
CA PRO A 213 -11.71 -7.15 7.38
C PRO A 213 -10.86 -7.97 8.34
N ARG A 214 -11.52 -8.55 9.35
CA ARG A 214 -10.86 -9.28 10.43
C ARG A 214 -10.06 -10.49 9.93
N GLU A 215 -10.60 -11.22 8.96
CA GLU A 215 -9.96 -12.39 8.35
C GLU A 215 -8.56 -12.07 7.78
N GLU A 216 -8.45 -11.03 6.96
CA GLU A 216 -7.16 -10.62 6.37
C GLU A 216 -6.17 -10.14 7.44
N TRP A 217 -6.66 -9.56 8.53
CA TRP A 217 -5.83 -9.06 9.61
C TRP A 217 -5.30 -10.17 10.52
N GLU A 218 -6.12 -11.18 10.82
CA GLU A 218 -5.70 -12.38 11.55
C GLU A 218 -4.69 -13.19 10.73
N LEU A 219 -4.91 -13.31 9.42
CA LEU A 219 -3.95 -13.91 8.49
C LEU A 219 -2.59 -13.18 8.57
N LEU A 220 -2.58 -11.84 8.49
CA LEU A 220 -1.36 -11.05 8.65
C LEU A 220 -0.66 -11.27 10.00
N ARG A 221 -1.43 -11.35 11.09
CA ARG A 221 -0.92 -11.61 12.44
C ARG A 221 -0.25 -12.99 12.50
N ASP A 222 -0.86 -14.03 11.95
CA ASP A 222 -0.35 -15.39 12.01
C ASP A 222 0.94 -15.58 11.20
N LEU A 223 1.04 -14.91 10.04
CA LEU A 223 2.27 -14.88 9.24
C LEU A 223 3.43 -14.18 9.94
N VAL A 224 3.16 -13.07 10.64
CA VAL A 224 4.18 -12.34 11.40
C VAL A 224 4.67 -13.20 12.57
N ASN A 225 3.77 -13.96 13.20
CA ASN A 225 4.05 -14.84 14.33
C ASN A 225 4.64 -16.21 13.95
N LYS A 226 4.82 -16.51 12.65
CA LYS A 226 5.32 -17.79 12.11
C LYS A 226 4.40 -19.00 12.32
N LYS A 227 3.09 -18.81 12.47
CA LYS A 227 2.19 -19.97 12.48
C LYS A 227 2.03 -20.56 11.09
N GLU A 228 2.08 -19.71 10.07
CA GLU A 228 2.00 -20.11 8.66
C GLU A 228 3.27 -19.70 7.90
N GLU A 229 3.70 -20.55 6.97
CA GLU A 229 4.84 -20.28 6.09
C GLU A 229 4.39 -19.55 4.81
N TRP A 230 5.10 -18.49 4.43
CA TRP A 230 4.90 -17.85 3.11
C TRP A 230 5.60 -18.70 2.04
N GLU A 231 4.83 -19.35 1.17
CA GLU A 231 5.39 -20.01 0.00
C GLU A 231 5.48 -19.04 -1.18
N VAL A 232 6.69 -18.50 -1.42
CA VAL A 232 6.99 -17.80 -2.67
C VAL A 232 7.40 -18.85 -3.71
N PRO A 233 6.62 -19.07 -4.79
CA PRO A 233 6.91 -20.09 -5.77
C PRO A 233 8.20 -19.73 -6.48
N LYS A 234 9.02 -20.74 -6.73
CA LYS A 234 10.20 -20.54 -7.58
C LYS A 234 9.73 -20.16 -8.98
N ARG A 235 10.46 -19.23 -9.60
CA ARG A 235 10.19 -18.83 -10.98
C ARG A 235 10.41 -20.01 -11.91
N ARG A 236 9.50 -20.23 -12.86
CA ARG A 236 9.72 -21.23 -13.92
C ARG A 236 10.90 -20.81 -14.77
N THR A 237 11.78 -21.76 -15.08
CA THR A 237 12.84 -21.57 -16.06
C THR A 237 12.21 -21.35 -17.43
N VAL A 238 12.71 -20.38 -18.19
CA VAL A 238 12.27 -20.20 -19.57
C VAL A 238 12.71 -21.45 -20.34
N GLY A 239 11.77 -22.09 -21.04
CA GLY A 239 12.08 -23.22 -21.91
C GLY A 239 13.08 -22.76 -22.96
N ARG A 240 14.31 -23.27 -22.87
CA ARG A 240 15.34 -23.01 -23.86
C ARG A 240 15.11 -24.01 -24.99
N THR A 241 14.81 -23.54 -26.19
CA THR A 241 14.76 -24.43 -27.36
C THR A 241 16.13 -25.08 -27.52
N ILE A 242 16.15 -26.36 -27.89
CA ILE A 242 17.38 -27.15 -28.00
C ILE A 242 18.35 -26.50 -29.01
N TRP A 243 17.81 -25.84 -30.04
CA TRP A 243 18.52 -25.05 -31.04
C TRP A 243 19.06 -23.68 -30.56
N ALA A 244 18.62 -23.16 -29.40
CA ALA A 244 19.12 -21.89 -28.84
C ALA A 244 20.40 -22.06 -28.01
N LYS A 245 21.01 -23.26 -28.00
CA LYS A 245 22.36 -23.46 -27.47
C LYS A 245 23.42 -22.92 -28.44
N ASP A 246 23.16 -22.97 -29.74
CA ASP A 246 24.12 -22.61 -30.79
C ASP A 246 24.05 -21.12 -31.17
N GLN A 247 22.97 -20.42 -30.80
CA GLN A 247 22.81 -18.95 -30.94
C GLN A 247 23.35 -18.15 -29.75
N LYS A 248 24.33 -18.68 -29.00
CA LYS A 248 24.99 -17.88 -27.95
C LYS A 248 25.96 -16.83 -28.51
N ASP A 249 26.27 -16.91 -29.80
CA ASP A 249 27.30 -16.09 -30.46
C ASP A 249 26.73 -15.18 -31.56
N GLU A 250 25.41 -15.09 -31.71
CA GLU A 250 24.84 -13.91 -32.38
C GLU A 250 25.06 -12.75 -31.43
N ALA A 251 26.21 -12.09 -31.64
CA ALA A 251 26.70 -10.92 -30.94
C ALA A 251 25.52 -10.10 -30.42
N LEU A 252 25.55 -9.78 -29.12
CA LEU A 252 24.84 -8.62 -28.60
C LEU A 252 24.95 -7.54 -29.67
N ASP A 253 23.84 -7.27 -30.35
CA ASP A 253 23.78 -6.44 -31.55
C ASP A 253 24.18 -5.03 -31.10
N TRP A 254 25.49 -4.79 -31.05
CA TRP A 254 26.08 -3.61 -30.43
C TRP A 254 25.70 -2.48 -31.37
N ASN A 255 24.64 -1.79 -30.99
CA ASN A 255 24.09 -0.72 -31.79
C ASN A 255 24.95 0.54 -31.59
N TRP A 256 26.16 0.53 -32.14
CA TRP A 256 27.12 1.64 -32.05
C TRP A 256 26.52 2.92 -32.62
N GLN A 257 25.65 2.80 -33.62
CA GLN A 257 24.96 3.93 -34.26
C GLN A 257 24.19 4.75 -33.23
N ARG A 258 23.56 4.10 -32.24
CA ARG A 258 22.88 4.80 -31.13
C ARG A 258 23.85 5.57 -30.25
N TYR A 259 25.01 5.01 -29.94
CA TYR A 259 26.05 5.71 -29.16
C TYR A 259 26.69 6.87 -29.93
N ALA A 260 26.76 6.78 -31.26
CA ALA A 260 27.29 7.85 -32.11
C ALA A 260 26.30 9.00 -32.31
N THR A 261 24.98 8.71 -32.34
CA THR A 261 23.94 9.70 -32.67
C THR A 261 23.21 10.28 -31.46
N GLN A 262 23.14 9.54 -30.37
CA GLN A 262 22.38 9.91 -29.18
C GLN A 262 23.30 10.11 -27.97
N PRO A 263 22.92 10.99 -27.03
CA PRO A 263 23.70 11.16 -25.82
C PRO A 263 23.71 9.87 -25.00
N ILE A 264 24.89 9.54 -24.46
CA ILE A 264 25.17 8.29 -23.73
C ILE A 264 24.12 7.99 -22.66
N TRP A 265 23.71 9.00 -21.87
CA TRP A 265 22.73 8.82 -20.79
C TRP A 265 21.38 8.27 -21.26
N LEU A 266 20.98 8.54 -22.50
CA LEU A 266 19.72 8.06 -23.09
C LEU A 266 19.84 6.59 -23.49
N VAL A 267 20.97 6.22 -24.08
CA VAL A 267 21.28 4.85 -24.52
C VAL A 267 21.44 3.94 -23.31
N ASP A 268 22.20 4.37 -22.31
CA ASP A 268 22.49 3.60 -21.09
C ASP A 268 21.39 3.68 -20.04
N ARG A 269 20.33 4.46 -20.27
CA ARG A 269 19.23 4.62 -19.31
C ARG A 269 18.66 3.27 -18.88
N GLN A 270 18.49 2.34 -19.81
CA GLN A 270 17.93 1.02 -19.54
C GLN A 270 18.92 0.08 -18.84
N LYS A 271 20.22 0.27 -19.08
CA LYS A 271 21.34 -0.45 -18.43
C LYS A 271 21.67 0.10 -17.04
N SER A 272 21.29 1.33 -16.74
CA SER A 272 21.58 1.95 -15.44
C SER A 272 21.12 1.09 -14.25
N ARG A 273 21.91 1.04 -13.18
CA ARG A 273 21.66 0.21 -11.98
C ARG A 273 20.27 0.34 -11.36
N ARG A 274 19.61 1.50 -11.53
CA ARG A 274 18.24 1.75 -11.05
C ARG A 274 17.17 1.11 -11.95
N ASN A 275 17.46 0.96 -13.23
CA ASN A 275 16.54 0.45 -14.25
C ASN A 275 16.82 -1.00 -14.67
N MET A 276 17.98 -1.56 -14.35
CA MET A 276 18.34 -2.96 -14.68
C MET A 276 17.24 -3.97 -14.31
N LEU A 277 16.60 -3.84 -13.14
CA LEU A 277 15.50 -4.75 -12.74
C LEU A 277 14.21 -4.54 -13.54
N LEU A 278 13.97 -3.33 -14.04
CA LEU A 278 12.80 -2.99 -14.86
C LEU A 278 12.97 -3.40 -16.32
N SER A 279 14.16 -3.16 -16.88
CA SER A 279 14.51 -3.45 -18.28
C SER A 279 14.86 -4.92 -18.46
N GLY A 280 15.48 -5.54 -17.45
CA GLY A 280 16.11 -6.86 -17.59
C GLY A 280 17.37 -6.84 -18.45
N GLN A 281 17.85 -5.65 -18.85
CA GLN A 281 19.09 -5.50 -19.60
C GLN A 281 20.26 -5.47 -18.62
N VAL A 282 21.32 -6.20 -18.98
CA VAL A 282 22.59 -6.26 -18.26
C VAL A 282 23.66 -5.84 -19.24
N GLU A 283 24.66 -5.13 -18.73
CA GLU A 283 25.89 -4.87 -19.45
C GLU A 283 26.89 -5.92 -19.01
N GLU A 284 27.13 -6.90 -19.89
CA GLU A 284 28.00 -8.06 -19.60
C GLU A 284 29.48 -7.71 -19.77
N ASP A 285 29.80 -6.69 -20.58
CA ASP A 285 31.17 -6.34 -21.00
C ASP A 285 31.76 -5.11 -20.29
N LEU A 286 31.36 -4.83 -19.05
CA LEU A 286 31.93 -3.72 -18.28
C LEU A 286 33.34 -4.09 -17.77
N PRO A 287 34.37 -3.24 -17.98
CA PRO A 287 35.72 -3.49 -17.46
C PRO A 287 35.77 -3.64 -15.93
N MET A 288 34.77 -3.09 -15.24
CA MET A 288 34.64 -3.12 -13.78
C MET A 288 33.79 -4.30 -13.26
N GLY A 289 33.43 -5.24 -14.13
CA GLY A 289 32.58 -6.40 -13.81
C GLY A 289 31.08 -6.09 -13.77
N GLU A 290 30.28 -7.14 -13.57
CA GLU A 290 28.82 -7.05 -13.55
C GLU A 290 28.30 -6.14 -12.42
N GLN A 291 27.71 -4.99 -12.76
CA GLN A 291 27.13 -4.10 -11.76
C GLN A 291 25.86 -4.69 -11.14
N GLN A 292 25.76 -4.68 -9.81
CA GLN A 292 24.54 -5.08 -9.13
C GLN A 292 23.48 -3.97 -9.17
N PRO A 293 22.20 -4.33 -9.43
CA PRO A 293 21.10 -3.38 -9.38
C PRO A 293 20.94 -2.75 -7.99
N ILE A 294 20.47 -1.50 -7.96
CA ILE A 294 20.19 -0.82 -6.69
C ILE A 294 18.89 -1.40 -6.09
N ASN A 295 18.85 -1.55 -4.76
CA ASN A 295 17.71 -2.09 -4.01
C ASN A 295 17.33 -3.54 -4.37
N CYS A 296 18.22 -4.30 -5.01
CA CYS A 296 18.00 -5.72 -5.20
C CYS A 296 18.28 -6.47 -3.90
N HIS A 297 17.29 -7.19 -3.40
CA HIS A 297 17.40 -8.01 -2.21
C HIS A 297 17.08 -9.46 -2.53
N ARG A 298 17.81 -10.38 -1.91
CA ARG A 298 17.38 -11.77 -1.84
C ARG A 298 16.26 -11.86 -0.81
N TYR A 299 15.07 -12.27 -1.24
CA TYR A 299 13.95 -12.50 -0.34
C TYR A 299 14.27 -13.64 0.62
N THR A 300 14.53 -13.28 1.89
CA THR A 300 14.71 -14.22 2.98
C THR A 300 13.46 -14.28 3.85
N PRO A 301 13.23 -15.40 4.56
CA PRO A 301 12.22 -15.54 5.60
C PRO A 301 12.14 -14.36 6.58
N ARG A 302 13.30 -13.85 6.99
CA ARG A 302 13.40 -12.72 7.93
C ARG A 302 12.96 -11.40 7.29
N LEU A 303 13.32 -11.18 6.03
CA LEU A 303 12.97 -9.97 5.30
C LEU A 303 11.45 -9.89 5.08
N TRP A 304 10.83 -10.98 4.65
CA TRP A 304 9.38 -11.05 4.47
C TRP A 304 8.60 -10.79 5.75
N ARG A 305 9.02 -11.37 6.87
CA ARG A 305 8.38 -11.08 8.16
C ARG A 305 8.47 -9.61 8.53
N ARG A 306 9.63 -8.98 8.35
CA ARG A 306 9.80 -7.55 8.64
C ARG A 306 8.93 -6.68 7.74
N THR A 307 8.80 -7.02 6.45
CA THR A 307 7.95 -6.25 5.54
C THR A 307 6.47 -6.43 5.85
N LEU A 308 6.03 -7.66 6.13
CA LEU A 308 4.65 -7.95 6.53
C LEU A 308 4.32 -7.35 7.89
N GLU A 309 5.24 -7.39 8.85
CA GLU A 309 5.09 -6.74 10.16
C GLU A 309 4.91 -5.22 10.01
N GLN A 310 5.67 -4.57 9.13
CA GLN A 310 5.45 -3.16 8.82
C GLN A 310 4.04 -2.92 8.27
N VAL A 311 3.57 -3.76 7.35
CA VAL A 311 2.22 -3.67 6.80
C VAL A 311 1.17 -3.91 7.88
N TRP A 312 1.35 -4.91 8.73
CA TRP A 312 0.45 -5.24 9.82
C TRP A 312 0.33 -4.11 10.84
N ARG A 313 1.44 -3.42 11.16
CA ARG A 313 1.45 -2.19 11.96
C ARG A 313 0.64 -1.04 11.37
N MET A 314 0.47 -1.03 10.04
CA MET A 314 -0.37 -0.06 9.33
C MET A 314 -1.82 -0.51 9.19
N THR A 315 -2.15 -1.74 9.59
CA THR A 315 -3.50 -2.30 9.50
C THR A 315 -4.19 -2.28 10.85
N ALA A 316 -5.46 -1.92 10.82
CA ALA A 316 -6.35 -1.94 11.97
C ALA A 316 -7.60 -2.76 11.63
N VAL A 317 -8.23 -3.30 12.66
CA VAL A 317 -9.59 -3.84 12.61
C VAL A 317 -10.47 -2.87 13.40
N MET A 318 -11.71 -2.70 12.97
CA MET A 318 -12.69 -1.84 13.61
C MET A 318 -13.99 -2.59 13.77
N GLU A 319 -14.43 -2.76 15.02
CA GLU A 319 -15.68 -3.45 15.37
C GLU A 319 -16.53 -2.55 16.27
N ARG A 320 -17.86 -2.73 16.19
CA ARG A 320 -18.78 -2.05 17.10
C ARG A 320 -18.67 -2.72 18.47
N LYS A 321 -18.55 -1.92 19.53
CA LYS A 321 -18.52 -2.46 20.90
C LYS A 321 -19.83 -3.17 21.23
N LYS A 322 -19.75 -4.23 22.05
CA LYS A 322 -20.91 -4.98 22.55
C LYS A 322 -21.93 -4.10 23.28
N ASP A 323 -21.46 -3.03 23.92
CA ASP A 323 -22.28 -2.04 24.62
C ASP A 323 -23.08 -1.12 23.68
N GLY A 324 -22.92 -1.27 22.36
CA GLY A 324 -23.57 -0.47 21.32
C GLY A 324 -23.04 0.97 21.19
N LYS A 325 -22.26 1.45 22.16
CA LYS A 325 -21.68 2.80 22.23
C LYS A 325 -20.21 2.79 21.84
N GLY A 326 -19.95 3.23 20.62
CA GLY A 326 -18.60 3.47 20.10
C GLY A 326 -17.94 2.24 19.48
N TRP A 327 -16.65 2.41 19.20
CA TRP A 327 -15.88 1.54 18.32
C TRP A 327 -14.67 0.96 19.05
N GLU A 328 -14.44 -0.33 18.88
CA GLU A 328 -13.22 -1.01 19.28
C GLU A 328 -12.29 -1.07 18.07
N ILE A 329 -11.10 -0.49 18.23
CA ILE A 329 -10.13 -0.40 17.13
C ILE A 329 -8.83 -1.01 17.61
N GLU A 330 -8.46 -2.12 16.99
CA GLU A 330 -7.23 -2.84 17.28
C GLU A 330 -6.21 -2.60 16.16
N TRP A 331 -5.02 -2.12 16.52
CA TRP A 331 -3.91 -1.98 15.59
C TRP A 331 -2.99 -3.19 15.67
N GLY A 332 -2.43 -3.60 14.53
CA GLY A 332 -1.43 -4.67 14.51
C GLY A 332 -0.17 -4.26 15.28
N GLN A 333 0.02 -4.77 16.49
CA GLN A 333 1.22 -4.51 17.27
C GLN A 333 1.84 -5.83 17.70
N LYS A 334 3.13 -6.00 17.42
CA LYS A 334 3.89 -7.09 18.01
C LYS A 334 4.23 -6.70 19.43
N LYS A 335 3.75 -7.48 20.41
CA LYS A 335 4.19 -7.34 21.80
C LYS A 335 5.71 -7.50 21.81
N TYR A 336 6.42 -6.50 22.34
CA TYR A 336 7.85 -6.59 22.50
C TYR A 336 8.13 -7.56 23.64
N GLU A 337 8.48 -8.78 23.29
CA GLU A 337 9.05 -9.74 24.22
C GLU A 337 10.56 -9.57 24.14
N PRO A 338 11.22 -9.03 25.19
CA PRO A 338 12.66 -8.94 25.20
C PRO A 338 13.24 -10.36 25.02
N PRO A 339 14.29 -10.53 24.20
CA PRO A 339 14.94 -11.82 24.08
C PRO A 339 15.40 -12.25 25.48
N VAL A 340 14.95 -13.43 25.93
CA VAL A 340 15.43 -14.03 27.17
C VAL A 340 16.90 -14.38 26.95
N ALA A 341 17.77 -13.82 27.80
CA ALA A 341 19.20 -14.11 27.73
C ALA A 341 19.43 -15.62 27.99
N PRO A 342 20.30 -16.29 27.21
CA PRO A 342 20.72 -17.64 27.54
C PRO A 342 21.40 -17.67 28.92
N SER A 343 21.35 -18.81 29.60
CA SER A 343 21.88 -18.95 30.97
C SER A 343 23.35 -18.54 31.10
N ALA A 344 24.17 -18.80 30.09
CA ALA A 344 25.57 -18.40 30.04
C ALA A 344 25.76 -16.86 30.07
N ASP A 345 24.86 -16.11 29.43
CA ASP A 345 24.93 -14.64 29.43
C ASP A 345 24.45 -14.07 30.77
N LEU A 346 23.62 -14.80 31.52
CA LEU A 346 23.16 -14.40 32.85
C LEU A 346 24.28 -14.50 33.90
N GLU A 347 25.21 -15.46 33.76
CA GLU A 347 26.38 -15.60 34.64
C GLU A 347 27.26 -14.35 34.62
N PHE A 348 27.41 -13.70 33.46
CA PHE A 348 28.13 -12.44 33.33
C PHE A 348 27.53 -11.30 34.17
N PHE A 349 26.21 -11.32 34.41
CA PHE A 349 25.50 -10.30 35.19
C PHE A 349 25.29 -10.70 36.66
N ALA A 350 25.81 -11.85 37.10
CA ALA A 350 25.76 -12.29 38.50
C ALA A 350 26.66 -11.38 39.37
N GLY A 351 26.08 -10.29 39.88
CA GLY A 351 26.77 -9.27 40.68
C GLY A 351 26.54 -7.83 40.18
N ALA A 352 25.85 -7.65 39.06
CA ALA A 352 25.46 -6.32 38.61
C ALA A 352 24.44 -5.71 39.61
N PRO A 353 24.62 -4.45 40.05
CA PRO A 353 23.68 -3.80 40.94
C PRO A 353 22.33 -3.64 40.24
N VAL A 354 21.28 -4.25 40.80
CA VAL A 354 19.92 -4.07 40.30
C VAL A 354 19.55 -2.60 40.48
N ARG A 355 19.34 -1.88 39.37
CA ARG A 355 18.79 -0.52 39.41
C ARG A 355 17.41 -0.60 40.05
N THR A 356 17.30 -0.19 41.31
CA THR A 356 16.01 0.06 41.95
C THR A 356 15.33 1.17 41.15
N GLU A 357 14.21 0.87 40.49
CA GLU A 357 13.47 1.90 39.75
C GLU A 357 13.13 3.07 40.68
N PRO A 358 13.25 4.33 40.22
CA PRO A 358 12.94 5.48 41.05
C PRO A 358 11.47 5.41 41.45
N LYS A 359 11.21 5.29 42.77
CA LYS A 359 9.86 5.36 43.33
C LYS A 359 9.18 6.62 42.78
N LYS A 360 8.15 6.44 41.94
CA LYS A 360 7.31 7.54 41.45
C LYS A 360 6.85 8.33 42.67
N LYS A 361 7.33 9.58 42.80
CA LYS A 361 6.84 10.52 43.82
C LYS A 361 5.34 10.65 43.58
N LYS A 362 4.51 10.08 44.47
CA LYS A 362 3.09 10.41 44.54
C LYS A 362 3.02 11.92 44.76
N GLY A 363 2.52 12.64 43.76
CA GLY A 363 2.22 14.07 43.91
C GLY A 363 1.30 14.24 45.11
N LYS A 364 1.71 15.11 46.04
CA LYS A 364 0.83 15.58 47.11
C LYS A 364 -0.32 16.36 46.46
N GLN A 365 -1.52 16.12 47.01
CA GLN A 365 -2.79 16.75 46.68
C GLN A 365 -2.73 18.28 46.77
#